data_AF-A0AAD7JB99-F1
#
_entry.id   AF-A0AAD7JB99-F1
#
_cell.length_a   1.000
_cell.length_b   1.000
_cell.length_c   1.000
_cell.angle_alpha   90.00
_cell.angle_beta   90.00
_cell.angle_gamma   90.00
#
_symmetry.space_group_name_H-M   'P 1'
#
loop_
_entity.id
_entity.type
_entity.pdbx_description
1 polymer ?
#
loop_
_entity_poly.entity_id
_entity_poly.type
_entity_poly.pdbx_seq_one_letter_code
_entity_poly.pdbx_strand_id
1 'polypeptide(L)'
;LDLRHYLSMVKTTSHREALTSIMLSTHLLALERLRYVDHAHPPVPRQERVCRFCKTEVESPEHAMFECQASPEALNLLVKFL
;
A
#
# COMPACT_ATOMS: atom_id res chain seq x y z
N LEU A 1 -19.39 20.00 -7.64
CA LEU A 1 -18.32 19.25 -6.95
C LEU A 1 -18.92 17.93 -6.51
N ASP A 2 -18.59 16.85 -7.20
CA ASP A 2 -19.00 15.50 -6.79
C ASP A 2 -17.92 14.92 -5.88
N LEU A 3 -18.32 14.25 -4.80
CA LEU A 3 -17.40 13.63 -3.87
C LEU A 3 -16.90 12.31 -4.45
N ARG A 4 -15.63 11.97 -4.24
CA ARG A 4 -15.10 10.65 -4.64
C ARG A 4 -15.92 9.54 -3.99
N HIS A 5 -16.27 8.50 -4.75
CA HIS A 5 -17.16 7.43 -4.30
C HIS A 5 -16.75 6.78 -2.97
N TYR A 6 -15.45 6.63 -2.71
CA TYR A 6 -14.98 6.03 -1.45
C TYR A 6 -15.35 6.86 -0.21
N LEU A 7 -15.59 8.17 -0.35
CA LEU A 7 -16.00 9.03 0.76
C LEU A 7 -17.46 8.80 1.18
N SER A 8 -18.31 8.32 0.26
CA SER A 8 -19.73 8.06 0.52
C SER A 8 -20.04 6.57 0.76
N MET A 9 -19.35 5.68 0.04
CA MET A 9 -19.56 4.22 0.12
C MET A 9 -18.94 3.62 1.38
N VAL A 10 -17.74 4.05 1.77
CA VAL A 10 -17.02 3.47 2.90
C VAL A 10 -17.48 4.16 4.18
N LYS A 11 -18.23 3.43 5.02
CA LYS A 11 -18.85 3.96 6.24
C LYS A 11 -17.86 4.14 7.39
N THR A 12 -16.88 3.25 7.49
CA THR A 12 -15.87 3.30 8.54
C THR A 12 -14.83 4.38 8.26
N THR A 13 -14.63 5.29 9.21
CA THR A 13 -13.67 6.41 9.07
C THR A 13 -12.24 5.92 8.85
N SER A 14 -11.77 4.93 9.62
CA SER A 14 -10.42 4.38 9.48
C SER A 14 -10.16 3.78 8.10
N HIS A 15 -11.16 3.16 7.47
CA HIS A 15 -11.03 2.64 6.10
C HIS A 15 -10.94 3.77 5.07
N ARG A 16 -11.70 4.87 5.25
CA ARG A 16 -11.57 6.05 4.39
C ARG A 16 -10.20 6.70 4.52
N GLU A 17 -9.64 6.78 5.72
CA GLU A 17 -8.29 7.28 5.97
C GLU A 17 -7.24 6.41 5.28
N ALA A 18 -7.34 5.09 5.42
CA ALA A 18 -6.45 4.14 4.76
C ALA A 18 -6.51 4.29 3.22
N LEU A 19 -7.72 4.33 2.64
CA LEU A 19 -7.89 4.56 1.20
C LEU A 19 -7.36 5.91 0.75
N THR A 20 -7.59 6.97 1.54
CA THR A 20 -7.02 8.29 1.26
C THR A 20 -5.49 8.23 1.28
N SER A 21 -4.89 7.51 2.22
CA SER A 21 -3.44 7.34 2.30
C SER A 21 -2.86 6.61 1.09
N ILE A 22 -3.57 5.59 0.59
CA ILE A 22 -3.22 4.89 -0.66
C ILE A 22 -3.30 5.85 -1.85
N MET A 23 -4.43 6.55 -2.01
CA MET A 23 -4.69 7.44 -3.15
C MET A 23 -3.79 8.67 -3.20
N LEU A 24 -3.33 9.15 -2.03
CA LEU A 24 -2.43 10.29 -1.92
C LEU A 24 -0.97 9.89 -1.75
N SER A 25 -0.63 8.61 -1.88
CA SER A 25 0.73 8.10 -1.77
C SER A 25 1.42 8.47 -0.44
N THR A 26 0.65 8.54 0.66
CA THR A 26 1.19 8.78 2.03
C THR A 26 1.41 7.50 2.82
N HIS A 27 1.22 6.34 2.20
CA HIS A 27 1.41 5.04 2.80
C HIS A 27 2.90 4.68 2.94
N LEU A 28 3.19 3.75 3.87
CA LEU A 28 4.56 3.36 4.23
C LEU A 28 5.10 2.15 3.44
N LEU A 29 4.53 1.87 2.27
CA LEU A 29 5.01 0.82 1.38
C LEU A 29 6.27 1.27 0.64
N ALA A 30 7.14 0.33 0.28
CA ALA A 30 8.44 0.60 -0.30
C ALA A 30 8.33 1.44 -1.57
N LEU A 31 7.26 1.27 -2.36
CA LEU A 31 7.01 2.05 -3.56
C LEU A 31 7.12 3.56 -3.31
N GLU A 32 6.55 4.05 -2.20
CA GLU A 32 6.58 5.46 -1.84
C GLU A 32 7.68 5.78 -0.83
N ARG A 33 7.91 4.92 0.16
CA ARG A 33 8.91 5.15 1.21
C ARG A 33 10.33 5.26 0.63
N LEU A 34 10.68 4.41 -0.33
CA LEU A 34 12.01 4.40 -0.96
C LEU A 34 12.09 5.31 -2.20
N ARG A 35 11.02 6.05 -2.49
CA ARG A 35 10.98 7.04 -3.57
C ARG A 35 11.76 8.30 -3.21
N TYR A 36 11.65 8.72 -1.95
CA TYR A 36 12.19 9.99 -1.50
C TYR A 36 13.67 9.87 -1.20
N VAL A 37 14.40 10.93 -1.54
CA VAL A 37 15.82 11.09 -1.20
C VAL A 37 15.88 11.76 0.17
N ASP A 38 16.72 11.24 1.04
CA ASP A 38 17.16 11.96 2.24
C ASP A 38 18.69 12.05 2.27
N HIS A 39 19.24 12.75 3.26
CA HIS A 39 20.69 12.95 3.36
C HIS A 39 21.49 11.64 3.52
N ALA A 40 20.85 10.56 3.97
CA ALA A 40 21.48 9.26 4.20
C ALA A 40 21.21 8.26 3.07
N HIS A 41 20.17 8.46 2.25
CA HIS A 41 19.71 7.48 1.29
C HIS A 41 19.42 8.10 -0.10
N PRO A 42 20.11 7.64 -1.16
CA PRO A 42 19.75 7.97 -2.52
C PRO A 42 18.40 7.33 -2.90
N PRO A 43 17.72 7.85 -3.94
CA PRO A 43 16.45 7.28 -4.37
C PRO A 43 16.66 5.86 -4.89
N VAL A 44 15.86 4.91 -4.42
CA VAL A 44 15.95 3.52 -4.88
C VAL A 44 15.19 3.40 -6.20
N PRO A 45 15.77 2.79 -7.26
CA PRO A 45 15.06 2.51 -8.51
C PRO A 45 13.75 1.75 -8.27
N ARG A 46 12.69 2.04 -9.02
CA ARG A 46 11.36 1.47 -8.78
C ARG A 46 11.39 -0.06 -8.71
N GLN A 47 12.14 -0.69 -9.61
CA GLN A 47 12.27 -2.15 -9.70
C GLN A 47 12.93 -2.78 -8.46
N GLU A 48 13.72 -2.00 -7.71
CA GLU A 48 14.42 -2.46 -6.51
C GLU A 48 13.60 -2.22 -5.22
N ARG A 49 12.45 -1.54 -5.31
CA ARG A 49 11.55 -1.28 -4.16
C ARG A 49 10.69 -2.51 -3.86
N VAL A 50 11.35 -3.63 -3.59
CA VAL A 50 10.72 -4.94 -3.47
C VAL A 50 9.83 -5.07 -2.22
N CYS A 51 8.80 -5.90 -2.34
CA CYS A 51 7.83 -6.26 -1.32
C CYS A 51 8.50 -6.78 -0.06
N ARG A 52 8.09 -6.27 1.11
CA ARG A 52 8.66 -6.70 2.39
C ARG A 52 8.34 -8.15 2.72
N PHE A 53 7.30 -8.71 2.12
CA PHE A 53 6.84 -10.08 2.33
C PHE A 53 7.55 -11.05 1.37
N CYS A 54 7.30 -10.93 0.06
CA CYS A 54 7.80 -11.91 -0.91
C CYS A 54 9.22 -11.63 -1.43
N LYS A 55 9.70 -10.38 -1.35
CA LYS A 55 11.01 -9.93 -1.87
C LYS A 55 11.23 -10.10 -3.38
N THR A 56 10.20 -10.47 -4.15
CA THR A 56 10.32 -10.73 -5.58
C THR A 56 9.72 -9.64 -6.46
N GLU A 57 8.59 -9.07 -6.04
CA GLU A 57 7.85 -8.04 -6.79
C GLU A 57 7.95 -6.67 -6.12
N VAL A 58 7.63 -5.60 -6.84
CA VAL A 58 7.58 -4.23 -6.29
C VAL A 58 6.51 -4.13 -5.18
N GLU A 59 6.82 -3.45 -4.07
CA GLU A 59 5.87 -3.23 -2.96
C GLU A 59 4.84 -2.14 -3.26
N SER A 60 3.99 -2.37 -4.26
CA SER A 60 2.84 -1.50 -4.51
C SER A 60 1.66 -1.84 -3.57
N PRO A 61 0.67 -0.93 -3.40
CA PRO A 61 -0.55 -1.24 -2.66
C PRO A 61 -1.29 -2.47 -3.20
N GLU A 62 -1.38 -2.63 -4.52
CA GLU A 62 -2.05 -3.76 -5.18
C GLU A 62 -1.36 -5.06 -4.78
N HIS A 63 -0.04 -5.12 -4.93
CA HIS A 63 0.73 -6.29 -4.60
C HIS A 63 0.70 -6.59 -3.10
N ALA A 64 1.10 -5.65 -2.25
CA ALA A 64 1.28 -5.88 -0.82
C ALA A 64 -0.03 -6.15 -0.08
N MET A 65 -1.15 -5.59 -0.55
CA MET A 65 -2.44 -5.69 0.13
C MET A 65 -3.34 -6.78 -0.45
N PHE A 66 -3.29 -7.10 -1.74
CA PHE A 66 -4.28 -7.98 -2.39
C PHE A 66 -3.70 -9.20 -3.11
N GLU A 67 -2.48 -9.12 -3.65
CA GLU A 67 -1.92 -10.19 -4.48
C GLU A 67 -0.87 -11.04 -3.74
N CYS A 68 -0.16 -10.45 -2.79
CA CYS A 68 0.97 -11.08 -2.13
C CYS A 68 0.50 -12.19 -1.16
N GLN A 69 0.88 -13.43 -1.46
CA GLN A 69 0.56 -14.61 -0.64
C GLN A 69 1.69 -15.00 0.33
N ALA A 70 2.77 -14.22 0.39
CA ALA A 70 3.94 -14.55 1.20
C ALA A 70 3.76 -14.25 2.71
N SER A 71 2.69 -13.57 3.12
CA SER A 71 2.33 -13.40 4.54
C SER A 71 1.02 -14.15 4.84
N PRO A 72 1.09 -15.23 5.62
CA PRO A 72 -0.11 -15.94 6.10
C PRO A 72 -1.05 -15.02 6.89
N GLU A 73 -0.51 -14.07 7.66
CA GLU A 73 -1.29 -13.12 8.45
C GLU A 73 -2.07 -12.16 7.55
N ALA A 74 -1.43 -11.58 6.54
CA ALA A 74 -2.10 -10.71 5.57
C ALA A 74 -3.17 -11.48 4.79
N LEU A 75 -2.87 -12.73 4.39
CA LEU A 75 -3.82 -13.59 3.70
C LEU A 75 -5.06 -13.91 4.55
N ASN A 76 -4.85 -14.22 5.84
CA ASN A 76 -5.95 -14.46 6.77
C ASN A 76 -6.85 -13.23 6.94
N LEU A 77 -6.29 -12.02 6.92
CA LEU A 77 -7.08 -10.80 6.95
C LEU A 77 -7.92 -10.64 5.68
N LEU A 78 -7.34 -10.88 4.49
CA LEU A 78 -8.09 -10.82 3.23
C LEU A 78 -9.27 -11.78 3.21
N VAL A 79 -9.06 -13.04 3.59
CA VAL A 79 -10.12 -14.06 3.65
C VAL A 79 -11.22 -13.69 4.65
N LYS A 80 -10.88 -12.96 5.72
CA LYS A 80 -11.86 -12.53 6.73
C LYS A 80 -12.76 -11.38 6.25
N PHE A 81 -12.30 -10.57 5.30
CA PHE A 81 -12.99 -9.37 4.84
C PHE A 81 -13.61 -9.50 3.44
N LEU A 82 -13.37 -10.61 2.74
CA LEU A 82 -14.03 -11.01 1.49
C LEU A 82 -15.18 -12.00 1.80
#